data_AF-A0A915NQF3-F1
#
_entry.id   AF-A0A915NQF3-F1
#
_cell.length_a   1.000
_cell.length_b   1.000
_cell.length_c   1.000
_cell.angle_alpha   90.00
_cell.angle_beta   90.00
_cell.angle_gamma   90.00
#
_symmetry.space_group_name_H-M   'P 1'
#
loop_
_entity.id
_entity.type
_entity.pdbx_description
1 polymer ?
#
loop_
_entity_poly.entity_id
_entity_poly.type
_entity_poly.pdbx_seq_one_letter_code
_entity_poly.pdbx_strand_id
1 'polypeptide(L)'
;MSTIVNKNILKPFTGQLNEKVVKKLNDPKTRLLDYYKMQEIVNWLPTIKEKIDFVNPYEREWSVAEKTWHRRWMRPLSRPRKSWTFPPIPNYFDPLNFYKYVTKCRIVEGSEALNELENNYYKSLVLPTNGFEKKVTESLSIFLENNRISKEEGHSEEEIADNCAKFLRSLVDDAHLILAKGNLGKLLDHRISYNPRCESFWIRSGFTHLYDQLPVWETDKEAWIEEAKPHPRPRFTGDDERCLGELSFTMRDNFAAQVRSKFPLKNIFDFSDDRLNSPLFPETTENGGENLNLENDVIFNPRVFNLHPEMDILWQCPGYEYDSG
;
A
#
# COMPACT_ATOMS: atom_id res chain seq x y z
N MET A 1 15.51 -15.41 -56.72
CA MET A 1 15.01 -16.38 -55.73
C MET A 1 14.75 -15.64 -54.43
N SER A 2 13.50 -15.23 -54.24
CA SER A 2 13.05 -14.27 -53.23
C SER A 2 12.76 -14.94 -51.88
N THR A 3 13.39 -14.41 -50.84
CA THR A 3 13.15 -14.66 -49.43
C THR A 3 11.75 -14.18 -49.02
N ILE A 4 10.89 -15.11 -48.61
CA ILE A 4 9.54 -14.83 -48.10
C ILE A 4 9.66 -14.41 -46.63
N VAL A 5 9.50 -13.12 -46.37
CA VAL A 5 9.34 -12.54 -45.03
C VAL A 5 7.92 -12.84 -44.54
N ASN A 6 7.81 -13.59 -43.44
CA ASN A 6 6.55 -13.92 -42.78
C ASN A 6 5.92 -12.67 -42.13
N LYS A 7 5.04 -11.97 -42.87
CA LYS A 7 4.28 -10.78 -42.43
C LYS A 7 3.01 -11.11 -41.61
N ASN A 8 3.13 -11.95 -40.57
CA ASN A 8 1.97 -12.30 -39.72
C ASN A 8 2.13 -11.96 -38.23
N ILE A 9 2.97 -10.98 -37.90
CA ILE A 9 3.02 -10.41 -36.55
C ILE A 9 2.25 -9.09 -36.58
N LEU A 10 1.18 -9.03 -35.78
CA LEU A 10 0.31 -7.87 -35.50
C LEU A 10 -0.67 -7.48 -36.62
N LYS A 11 -1.82 -8.17 -36.68
CA LYS A 11 -3.08 -7.52 -37.07
C LYS A 11 -3.76 -7.02 -35.79
N PRO A 12 -4.21 -5.75 -35.73
CA PRO A 12 -5.05 -5.29 -34.63
C PRO A 12 -6.35 -6.11 -34.60
N PHE A 13 -6.74 -6.57 -33.42
CA PHE A 13 -7.92 -7.41 -33.24
C PHE A 13 -9.19 -6.56 -33.43
N THR A 14 -9.67 -6.42 -34.67
CA THR A 14 -10.88 -5.65 -35.04
C THR A 14 -12.12 -6.55 -35.12
N GLY A 15 -12.34 -7.39 -34.12
CA GLY A 15 -13.54 -8.22 -34.00
C GLY A 15 -14.20 -7.99 -32.66
N GLN A 16 -15.50 -7.67 -32.66
CA GLN A 16 -16.31 -7.78 -31.45
C GLN A 16 -16.10 -9.18 -30.85
N LEU A 17 -15.53 -9.24 -29.65
CA LEU A 17 -15.39 -10.49 -28.92
C LEU A 17 -16.79 -11.03 -28.67
N ASN A 18 -17.09 -12.13 -29.36
CA ASN A 18 -18.36 -12.86 -29.30
C ASN A 18 -18.76 -13.07 -27.82
N GLU A 19 -20.03 -12.93 -27.45
CA GLU A 19 -20.48 -13.04 -26.04
C GLU A 19 -20.08 -14.38 -25.39
N LYS A 20 -19.90 -15.43 -26.20
CA LYS A 20 -19.36 -16.74 -25.77
C LYS A 20 -17.89 -16.67 -25.34
N VAL A 21 -17.09 -15.78 -25.91
CA VAL A 21 -15.69 -15.54 -25.53
C VAL A 21 -15.63 -14.71 -24.25
N VAL A 22 -16.52 -13.74 -24.07
CA VAL A 22 -16.66 -12.98 -22.82
C VAL A 22 -17.16 -13.88 -21.68
N LYS A 23 -18.11 -14.79 -21.95
CA LYS A 23 -18.52 -15.82 -20.98
C LYS A 23 -17.38 -16.80 -20.64
N LYS A 24 -16.55 -17.19 -21.61
CA LYS A 24 -15.33 -17.98 -21.36
C LYS A 24 -14.30 -17.21 -20.54
N LEU A 25 -14.04 -15.94 -20.83
CA LEU A 25 -13.17 -15.08 -19.98
C LEU A 25 -13.70 -14.93 -18.55
N ASN A 26 -15.01 -15.15 -18.36
CA ASN A 26 -15.67 -15.13 -17.06
C ASN A 26 -15.72 -16.49 -16.34
N ASP A 27 -15.18 -17.56 -16.91
CA ASP A 27 -15.05 -18.86 -16.23
C ASP A 27 -13.87 -18.80 -15.23
N PRO A 28 -14.08 -19.12 -13.93
CA PRO A 28 -13.04 -19.12 -12.89
C PRO A 28 -11.76 -19.85 -13.31
N LYS A 29 -11.87 -20.92 -14.12
CA LYS A 29 -10.72 -21.75 -14.55
C LYS A 29 -9.79 -21.04 -15.52
N THR A 30 -10.35 -20.28 -16.46
CA THR A 30 -9.57 -19.44 -17.40
C THR A 30 -9.00 -18.19 -16.73
N ARG A 31 -9.62 -17.72 -15.64
CA ARG A 31 -9.13 -16.56 -14.87
C ARG A 31 -7.93 -16.90 -14.00
N LEU A 32 -7.99 -18.03 -13.29
CA LEU A 32 -6.83 -18.57 -12.58
C LEU A 32 -5.65 -18.79 -13.54
N LEU A 33 -5.94 -19.22 -14.77
CA LEU A 33 -4.95 -19.36 -15.81
C LEU A 33 -4.34 -18.00 -16.24
N ASP A 34 -5.13 -16.94 -16.33
CA ASP A 34 -4.62 -15.59 -16.62
C ASP A 34 -3.71 -15.08 -15.50
N TYR A 35 -4.12 -15.21 -14.23
CA TYR A 35 -3.26 -14.83 -13.09
C TYR A 35 -1.97 -15.63 -13.07
N TYR A 36 -2.04 -16.94 -13.32
CA TYR A 36 -0.88 -17.81 -13.39
C TYR A 36 0.06 -17.40 -14.53
N LYS A 37 -0.47 -17.08 -15.72
CA LYS A 37 0.33 -16.57 -16.84
C LYS A 37 0.95 -15.21 -16.55
N MET A 38 0.23 -14.30 -15.89
CA MET A 38 0.78 -13.01 -15.47
C MET A 38 1.93 -13.21 -14.49
N GLN A 39 1.79 -14.12 -13.54
CA GLN A 39 2.85 -14.49 -12.60
C GLN A 39 4.08 -15.07 -13.34
N GLU A 40 3.87 -15.94 -14.33
CA GLU A 40 4.95 -16.43 -15.18
C GLU A 40 5.67 -15.26 -15.87
N ILE A 41 4.95 -14.36 -16.54
CA ILE A 41 5.55 -13.19 -17.21
C ILE A 41 6.39 -12.36 -16.23
N VAL A 42 5.86 -12.04 -15.05
CA VAL A 42 6.58 -11.27 -14.01
C VAL A 42 7.85 -11.98 -13.57
N ASN A 43 7.80 -13.31 -13.41
CA ASN A 43 8.97 -14.10 -13.00
C ASN A 43 10.06 -14.12 -14.08
N TRP A 44 9.67 -14.08 -15.35
CA TRP A 44 10.59 -14.07 -16.50
C TRP A 44 11.28 -12.71 -16.73
N LEU A 45 10.74 -11.61 -16.19
CA LEU A 45 11.37 -10.29 -16.33
C LEU A 45 12.74 -10.25 -15.60
N PRO A 46 13.81 -9.75 -16.24
CA PRO A 46 15.15 -9.83 -15.69
C PRO A 46 15.42 -8.80 -14.59
N THR A 47 14.84 -7.59 -14.67
CA THR A 47 15.11 -6.51 -13.72
C THR A 47 13.94 -6.26 -12.76
N ILE A 48 14.25 -5.86 -11.52
CA ILE A 48 13.25 -5.46 -10.51
C ILE A 48 12.42 -4.28 -11.02
N LYS A 49 13.07 -3.34 -11.72
CA LYS A 49 12.43 -2.19 -12.37
C LYS A 49 11.30 -2.63 -13.32
N GLU A 50 11.58 -3.52 -14.27
CA GLU A 50 10.56 -4.00 -15.21
C GLU A 50 9.43 -4.75 -14.49
N LYS A 51 9.74 -5.50 -13.42
CA LYS A 51 8.72 -6.17 -12.61
C LYS A 51 7.78 -5.16 -11.94
N ILE A 52 8.32 -4.08 -11.39
CA ILE A 52 7.52 -3.01 -10.78
C ILE A 52 6.66 -2.32 -11.84
N ASP A 53 7.24 -1.98 -13.00
CA ASP A 53 6.53 -1.33 -14.10
C ASP A 53 5.38 -2.19 -14.62
N PHE A 54 5.56 -3.51 -14.68
CA PHE A 54 4.54 -4.44 -15.15
C PHE A 54 3.39 -4.63 -14.16
N VAL A 55 3.68 -4.66 -12.86
CA VAL A 55 2.68 -4.93 -11.80
C VAL A 55 1.97 -3.65 -11.34
N ASN A 56 2.46 -2.48 -11.75
CA ASN A 56 1.90 -1.18 -11.40
C ASN A 56 0.38 -1.12 -11.69
N PRO A 57 -0.47 -0.88 -10.67
CA PRO A 57 -1.91 -0.86 -10.85
C PRO A 57 -2.43 0.40 -11.54
N TYR A 58 -1.56 1.39 -11.81
CA TYR A 58 -1.96 2.66 -12.42
C TYR A 58 -2.07 2.51 -13.92
N GLU A 59 -3.28 2.68 -14.42
CA GLU A 59 -3.52 2.78 -15.85
C GLU A 59 -3.44 4.23 -16.32
N ARG A 60 -2.99 4.39 -17.56
CA ARG A 60 -2.95 5.68 -18.25
C ARG A 60 -4.37 6.19 -18.46
N GLU A 61 -4.58 7.49 -18.24
CA GLU A 61 -5.85 8.11 -18.59
C GLU A 61 -6.09 8.16 -20.10
N TRP A 62 -7.36 8.06 -20.50
CA TRP A 62 -7.78 8.28 -21.89
C TRP A 62 -7.43 9.69 -22.34
N SER A 63 -6.75 9.78 -23.48
CA SER A 63 -6.39 11.04 -24.12
C SER A 63 -7.63 11.80 -24.58
N VAL A 64 -7.47 13.10 -24.80
CA VAL A 64 -8.54 13.96 -25.33
C VAL A 64 -9.04 13.43 -26.67
N ALA A 65 -8.14 13.00 -27.55
CA ALA A 65 -8.50 12.40 -28.83
C ALA A 65 -9.33 11.13 -28.65
N GLU A 66 -8.91 10.20 -27.78
CA GLU A 66 -9.66 8.97 -27.51
C GLU A 66 -11.07 9.26 -27.00
N LYS A 67 -11.22 10.23 -26.08
CA LYS A 67 -12.52 10.68 -25.58
C LYS A 67 -13.38 11.35 -26.67
N THR A 68 -12.76 12.11 -27.57
CA THR A 68 -13.44 12.88 -28.62
C THR A 68 -13.94 12.00 -29.76
N TRP A 69 -13.14 11.00 -30.14
CA TRP A 69 -13.45 10.07 -31.24
C TRP A 69 -14.24 8.85 -30.77
N HIS A 70 -14.41 8.67 -29.45
CA HIS A 70 -15.30 7.65 -28.90
C HIS A 70 -16.74 7.88 -29.34
N ARG A 71 -17.41 6.82 -29.78
CA ARG A 71 -18.79 6.87 -30.28
C ARG A 71 -19.70 6.02 -29.42
N ARG A 72 -20.99 6.36 -29.37
CA ARG A 72 -22.01 5.63 -28.58
C ARG A 72 -22.12 4.14 -28.90
N TRP A 73 -21.73 3.71 -30.10
CA TRP A 73 -21.75 2.30 -30.53
C TRP A 73 -20.44 1.55 -30.20
N MET A 74 -19.40 2.26 -29.76
CA MET A 74 -18.18 1.66 -29.23
C MET A 74 -18.38 1.30 -27.76
N ARG A 75 -17.65 0.29 -27.28
CA ARG A 75 -17.64 -0.07 -25.85
C ARG A 75 -17.28 1.17 -25.03
N PRO A 76 -18.05 1.53 -23.98
CA PRO A 76 -17.75 2.69 -23.14
C PRO A 76 -16.31 2.67 -22.63
N LEU A 77 -15.63 3.82 -22.67
CA LEU A 77 -14.32 3.96 -22.04
C LEU A 77 -14.46 3.71 -20.54
N SER A 78 -13.75 2.71 -20.02
CA SER A 78 -13.65 2.45 -18.59
C SER A 78 -12.84 3.55 -17.91
N ARG A 79 -13.05 3.76 -16.61
CA ARG A 79 -12.12 4.61 -15.86
C ARG A 79 -10.82 3.83 -15.67
N PRO A 80 -9.65 4.45 -15.86
CA PRO A 80 -8.37 3.78 -15.61
C PRO A 80 -8.31 3.34 -14.16
N ARG A 81 -7.70 2.17 -13.92
CA ARG A 81 -7.41 1.71 -12.57
C ARG A 81 -6.47 2.71 -11.86
N LYS A 82 -6.84 3.13 -10.64
CA LYS A 82 -6.07 4.00 -9.73
C LYS A 82 -6.18 3.46 -8.32
N SER A 83 -5.09 3.33 -7.59
CA SER A 83 -5.16 2.87 -6.20
C SER A 83 -5.84 3.86 -5.26
N TRP A 84 -6.43 3.36 -4.18
CA TRP A 84 -6.88 4.18 -3.05
C TRP A 84 -5.66 4.72 -2.27
N THR A 85 -5.63 6.02 -2.03
CA THR A 85 -4.62 6.67 -1.20
C THR A 85 -4.85 6.28 0.25
N PHE A 86 -3.89 5.56 0.82
CA PHE A 86 -3.88 5.13 2.20
C PHE A 86 -3.02 6.11 3.00
N PRO A 87 -3.59 6.93 3.89
CA PRO A 87 -2.83 7.94 4.60
C PRO A 87 -1.92 7.29 5.65
N PRO A 88 -0.68 7.79 5.84
CA PRO A 88 0.25 7.25 6.84
C PRO A 88 -0.25 7.50 8.27
N ILE A 89 -0.87 8.66 8.49
CA ILE A 89 -1.55 9.01 9.75
C ILE A 89 -3.05 8.86 9.53
N PRO A 90 -3.73 7.96 10.27
CA PRO A 90 -5.17 7.80 10.12
C PRO A 90 -5.91 9.06 10.58
N ASN A 91 -6.72 9.65 9.68
CA ASN A 91 -7.54 10.83 9.99
C ASN A 91 -8.97 10.45 10.44
N TYR A 92 -9.20 9.18 10.79
CA TYR A 92 -10.54 8.61 10.94
C TYR A 92 -10.73 8.03 12.34
N PHE A 93 -11.99 7.95 12.78
CA PHE A 93 -12.36 7.35 14.04
C PHE A 93 -12.27 5.81 13.96
N ASP A 94 -11.55 5.21 14.91
CA ASP A 94 -11.30 3.77 15.04
C ASP A 94 -10.93 3.01 13.74
N PRO A 95 -9.83 3.38 13.07
CA PRO A 95 -9.41 2.74 11.82
C PRO A 95 -8.66 1.43 12.04
N LEU A 96 -8.47 1.00 13.28
CA LEU A 96 -7.51 -0.06 13.62
C LEU A 96 -7.87 -1.40 12.98
N ASN A 97 -9.12 -1.81 13.06
CA ASN A 97 -9.58 -3.07 12.48
C ASN A 97 -9.54 -3.05 10.94
N PHE A 98 -9.84 -1.91 10.34
CA PHE A 98 -9.68 -1.72 8.90
C PHE A 98 -8.21 -1.80 8.48
N TYR A 99 -7.30 -1.17 9.23
CA TYR A 99 -5.87 -1.20 8.93
C TYR A 99 -5.31 -2.61 9.08
N LYS A 100 -5.69 -3.33 10.15
CA LYS A 100 -5.39 -4.76 10.31
C LYS A 100 -5.85 -5.57 9.10
N TYR A 101 -7.08 -5.34 8.63
CA TYR A 101 -7.65 -6.04 7.48
C TYR A 101 -6.94 -5.77 6.15
N VAL A 102 -6.67 -4.49 5.86
CA VAL A 102 -6.04 -4.06 4.60
C VAL A 102 -4.59 -4.50 4.52
N THR A 103 -3.85 -4.42 5.63
CA THR A 103 -2.42 -4.79 5.70
C THR A 103 -2.21 -6.28 6.01
N LYS A 104 -3.27 -6.98 6.43
CA LYS A 104 -3.21 -8.36 6.95
C LYS A 104 -2.21 -8.49 8.12
N CYS A 105 -2.15 -7.48 8.98
CA CYS A 105 -1.26 -7.42 10.14
C CYS A 105 -2.01 -7.62 11.46
N ARG A 106 -1.35 -8.26 12.43
CA ARG A 106 -1.83 -8.42 13.80
C ARG A 106 -1.10 -7.46 14.74
N ILE A 107 -1.81 -7.04 15.78
CA ILE A 107 -1.22 -6.33 16.91
C ILE A 107 -0.94 -7.35 18.01
N VAL A 108 0.29 -7.35 18.50
CA VAL A 108 0.69 -8.12 19.68
C VAL A 108 0.80 -7.12 20.82
N GLU A 109 -0.07 -7.26 21.82
CA GLU A 109 -0.12 -6.34 22.97
C GLU A 109 0.47 -7.00 24.22
N GLY A 110 0.95 -6.17 25.15
CA GLY A 110 1.30 -6.61 26.49
C GLY A 110 2.68 -7.26 26.65
N SER A 111 2.79 -8.08 27.68
CA SER A 111 4.06 -8.69 28.15
C SER A 111 4.66 -9.68 27.17
N GLU A 112 3.85 -10.30 26.31
CA GLU A 112 4.31 -11.26 25.30
C GLU A 112 5.20 -10.60 24.24
N ALA A 113 4.77 -9.45 23.68
CA ALA A 113 5.58 -8.66 22.76
C ALA A 113 6.90 -8.21 23.42
N LEU A 114 6.83 -7.81 24.68
CA LEU A 114 7.98 -7.32 25.43
C LEU A 114 8.97 -8.45 25.73
N ASN A 115 8.48 -9.65 26.06
CA ASN A 115 9.32 -10.84 26.27
C ASN A 115 10.05 -11.25 24.99
N GLU A 116 9.39 -11.23 23.83
CA GLU A 116 10.01 -11.58 22.55
C GLU A 116 11.09 -10.56 22.16
N LEU A 117 10.80 -9.27 22.32
CA LEU A 117 11.76 -8.20 22.08
C LEU A 117 12.93 -8.25 23.07
N GLU A 118 12.66 -8.51 24.35
CA GLU A 118 13.70 -8.60 25.37
C GLU A 118 14.63 -9.78 25.09
N ASN A 119 14.08 -10.97 24.87
CA ASN A 119 14.85 -12.18 24.63
C ASN A 119 15.66 -12.11 23.32
N ASN A 120 15.10 -11.53 22.26
CA ASN A 120 15.75 -11.52 20.94
C ASN A 120 16.62 -10.29 20.66
N TYR A 121 16.36 -9.15 21.31
CA TYR A 121 16.98 -7.86 20.97
C TYR A 121 17.55 -7.11 22.17
N TYR A 122 16.77 -6.86 23.23
CA TYR A 122 17.17 -5.90 24.26
C TYR A 122 18.12 -6.44 25.33
N LYS A 123 18.08 -7.75 25.62
CA LYS A 123 18.83 -8.35 26.74
C LYS A 123 20.35 -8.11 26.69
N SER A 124 20.93 -7.97 25.50
CA SER A 124 22.37 -7.76 25.31
C SER A 124 22.78 -6.31 25.04
N LEU A 125 21.84 -5.37 24.99
CA LEU A 125 22.14 -3.98 24.63
C LEU A 125 22.58 -3.18 25.86
N VAL A 126 23.84 -2.73 25.83
CA VAL A 126 24.36 -1.74 26.78
C VAL A 126 24.46 -0.41 26.05
N LEU A 127 23.48 0.46 26.26
CA LEU A 127 23.40 1.75 25.57
C LEU A 127 24.09 2.86 26.40
N PRO A 128 24.85 3.77 25.75
CA PRO A 128 25.48 4.92 26.40
C PRO A 128 24.47 6.03 26.74
N THR A 129 23.54 5.74 27.65
CA THR A 129 22.40 6.60 28.01
C THR A 129 22.80 7.97 28.54
N ASN A 130 23.78 8.04 29.46
CA ASN A 130 24.20 9.31 30.08
C ASN A 130 24.76 10.31 29.07
N GLY A 131 25.44 9.83 28.03
CA GLY A 131 25.98 10.70 26.97
C GLY A 131 24.87 11.20 26.05
N PHE A 132 23.93 10.32 25.72
CA PHE A 132 22.78 10.64 24.87
C PHE A 132 21.82 11.60 25.54
N GLU A 133 21.52 11.40 26.82
CA GLU A 133 20.65 12.29 27.58
C GLU A 133 21.16 13.74 27.56
N LYS A 134 22.45 13.95 27.84
CA LYS A 134 23.05 15.31 27.80
C LYS A 134 22.89 15.97 26.43
N LYS A 135 23.23 15.23 25.37
CA LYS A 135 23.08 15.67 23.98
C LYS A 135 21.64 16.01 23.61
N VAL A 136 20.69 15.15 23.97
CA VAL A 136 19.26 15.38 23.74
C VAL A 136 18.75 16.59 24.50
N THR A 137 19.19 16.82 25.75
CA THR A 137 18.79 18.01 26.51
C THR A 137 19.30 19.31 25.89
N GLU A 138 20.51 19.30 25.33
CA GLU A 138 21.05 20.43 24.56
C GLU A 138 20.22 20.67 23.30
N SER A 139 20.00 19.64 22.49
CA SER A 139 19.20 19.71 21.25
C SER A 139 17.74 20.14 21.52
N LEU A 140 17.15 19.68 22.62
CA LEU A 140 15.80 20.03 23.04
C LEU A 140 15.70 21.49 23.48
N SER A 141 16.67 22.00 24.23
CA SER A 141 16.63 23.41 24.68
C SER A 141 16.72 24.38 23.50
N ILE A 142 17.57 24.08 22.51
CA ILE A 142 17.66 24.84 21.26
C ILE A 142 16.33 24.79 20.48
N PHE A 143 15.72 23.61 20.38
CA PHE A 143 14.44 23.44 19.69
C PHE A 143 13.30 24.22 20.35
N LEU A 144 13.22 24.19 21.69
CA LEU A 144 12.19 24.90 22.43
C LEU A 144 12.33 26.42 22.27
N GLU A 145 13.55 26.95 22.28
CA GLU A 145 13.80 28.37 22.05
C GLU A 145 13.42 28.78 20.62
N ASN A 146 13.83 28.00 19.62
CA ASN A 146 13.46 28.24 18.22
C ASN A 146 11.94 28.21 18.02
N ASN A 147 11.24 27.25 18.61
CA ASN A 147 9.78 27.17 18.52
C ASN A 147 9.08 28.33 19.21
N ARG A 148 9.65 28.83 20.32
CA ARG A 148 9.12 30.00 20.99
C ARG A 148 9.22 31.23 20.09
N ILE A 149 10.40 31.45 19.49
CA ILE A 149 10.62 32.53 18.52
C ILE A 149 9.66 32.39 17.34
N SER A 150 9.53 31.18 16.79
CA SER A 150 8.61 30.94 15.66
C SER A 150 7.14 31.25 16.00
N LYS A 151 6.70 31.00 17.22
CA LYS A 151 5.35 31.38 17.67
C LYS A 151 5.21 32.89 17.86
N GLU A 152 6.23 33.55 18.38
CA GLU A 152 6.25 35.01 18.59
C GLU A 152 6.28 35.77 17.24
N GLU A 153 6.95 35.24 16.23
CA GLU A 153 7.04 35.80 14.87
C GLU A 153 5.85 35.44 13.96
N GLY A 154 4.93 34.58 14.41
CA GLY A 154 3.71 34.22 13.67
C GLY A 154 3.94 33.30 12.47
N HIS A 155 4.94 32.41 12.54
CA HIS A 155 5.24 31.42 11.49
C HIS A 155 4.06 30.46 11.24
N SER A 156 3.99 29.96 10.01
CA SER A 156 2.98 29.01 9.55
C SER A 156 3.11 27.63 10.20
N GLU A 157 2.03 26.84 10.19
CA GLU A 157 2.05 25.46 10.71
C GLU A 157 3.07 24.57 9.99
N GLU A 158 3.34 24.82 8.71
CA GLU A 158 4.34 24.09 7.92
C GLU A 158 5.78 24.35 8.41
N GLU A 159 6.10 25.58 8.77
CA GLU A 159 7.41 25.95 9.33
C GLU A 159 7.63 25.31 10.71
N ILE A 160 6.57 25.25 11.53
CA ILE A 160 6.61 24.55 12.82
C ILE A 160 6.83 23.05 12.60
N ALA A 161 6.16 22.44 11.61
CA ALA A 161 6.37 21.04 11.26
C ALA A 161 7.80 20.77 10.76
N ASP A 162 8.38 21.65 9.95
CA ASP A 162 9.78 21.51 9.51
C ASP A 162 10.78 21.68 10.67
N ASN A 163 10.51 22.58 11.62
CA ASN A 163 11.32 22.70 12.84
C ASN A 163 11.27 21.43 13.70
N CYS A 164 10.09 20.83 13.85
CA CYS A 164 9.94 19.52 14.49
C CYS A 164 10.73 18.44 13.73
N ALA A 165 10.66 18.42 12.40
CA ALA A 165 11.43 17.47 11.59
C ALA A 165 12.95 17.67 11.74
N LYS A 166 13.46 18.92 11.76
CA LYS A 166 14.87 19.22 12.03
C LYS A 166 15.32 18.69 13.39
N PHE A 167 14.49 18.87 14.43
CA PHE A 167 14.78 18.32 15.75
C PHE A 167 14.85 16.79 15.73
N LEU A 168 13.89 16.11 15.09
CA LEU A 168 13.90 14.65 14.95
C LEU A 168 15.15 14.14 14.19
N ARG A 169 15.58 14.86 13.14
CA ARG A 169 16.82 14.56 12.42
C ARG A 169 18.05 14.69 13.34
N SER A 170 18.13 15.76 14.12
CA SER A 170 19.19 15.97 15.11
C SER A 170 19.26 14.85 16.15
N LEU A 171 18.10 14.35 16.62
CA LEU A 171 18.06 13.23 17.56
C LEU A 171 18.66 11.94 16.97
N VAL A 172 18.39 11.66 15.69
CA VAL A 172 18.97 10.51 14.98
C VAL A 172 20.48 10.68 14.83
N ASP A 173 20.94 11.89 14.51
CA ASP A 173 22.37 12.19 14.39
C ASP A 173 23.10 12.08 15.74
N ASP A 174 22.51 12.61 16.80
CA ASP A 174 23.04 12.50 18.16
C ASP A 174 23.10 11.03 18.60
N ALA A 175 22.07 10.22 18.30
CA ALA A 175 22.09 8.80 18.57
C ALA A 175 23.21 8.09 17.78
N HIS A 176 23.34 8.39 16.49
CA HIS A 176 24.36 7.81 15.63
C HIS A 176 25.78 8.13 16.13
N LEU A 177 26.05 9.40 16.46
CA LEU A 177 27.36 9.86 16.95
C LEU A 177 27.79 9.17 18.24
N ILE A 178 26.85 8.93 19.16
CA ILE A 178 27.18 8.33 20.46
C ILE A 178 27.35 6.82 20.33
N LEU A 179 26.52 6.17 19.52
CA LEU A 179 26.65 4.74 19.24
C LEU A 179 27.91 4.42 18.41
N ALA A 180 28.33 5.33 17.53
CA ALA A 180 29.53 5.18 16.70
C ALA A 180 30.82 5.07 17.53
N LYS A 181 30.89 5.68 18.72
CA LYS A 181 32.10 5.65 19.58
C LYS A 181 32.52 4.25 20.01
N GLY A 182 31.59 3.28 20.05
CA GLY A 182 31.87 1.88 20.39
C GLY A 182 31.60 0.88 19.26
N ASN A 183 30.84 1.27 18.23
CA ASN A 183 30.31 0.36 17.21
C ASN A 183 30.55 0.81 15.76
N LEU A 184 31.58 1.64 15.53
CA LEU A 184 31.86 2.24 14.21
C LEU A 184 31.79 1.24 13.06
N GLY A 185 32.41 0.06 13.21
CA GLY A 185 32.42 -0.98 12.17
C GLY A 185 31.03 -1.46 11.72
N LYS A 186 30.06 -1.56 12.64
CA LYS A 186 28.69 -1.97 12.33
C LYS A 186 27.85 -0.82 11.78
N LEU A 187 28.11 0.41 12.24
CA LEU A 187 27.37 1.60 11.83
C LEU A 187 27.82 2.17 10.49
N LEU A 188 29.02 1.83 10.01
CA LEU A 188 29.51 2.21 8.67
C LEU A 188 28.63 1.68 7.52
N ASP A 189 28.03 0.51 7.71
CA ASP A 189 27.10 -0.08 6.73
C ASP A 189 25.69 0.53 6.77
N HIS A 190 25.46 1.50 7.68
CA HIS A 190 24.19 2.20 7.80
C HIS A 190 24.28 3.58 7.16
N ARG A 191 23.27 3.92 6.36
CA ARG A 191 23.12 5.22 5.71
C ARG A 191 21.91 5.94 6.29
N ILE A 192 22.11 7.19 6.70
CA ILE A 192 21.04 8.07 7.15
C ILE A 192 20.61 8.93 5.94
N SER A 193 19.32 8.92 5.65
CA SER A 193 18.70 9.79 4.65
C SER A 193 17.71 10.72 5.36
N TYR A 194 17.75 12.00 5.03
CA TYR A 194 16.84 13.02 5.58
C TYR A 194 15.75 13.34 4.58
N ASN A 195 14.51 13.48 5.05
CA ASN A 195 13.33 13.66 4.19
C ASN A 195 13.15 12.63 3.06
N PRO A 196 13.41 11.32 3.27
CA PRO A 196 13.17 10.35 2.23
C PRO A 196 11.67 10.18 2.02
N ARG A 197 11.28 10.23 0.75
CA ARG A 197 9.95 9.84 0.31
C ARG A 197 9.90 8.33 0.18
N CYS A 198 8.86 7.72 0.71
CA CYS A 198 8.62 6.29 0.58
C CYS A 198 7.24 6.08 -0.01
N GLU A 199 7.16 5.16 -0.96
CA GLU A 199 5.94 4.80 -1.64
C GLU A 199 5.81 3.29 -1.68
N SER A 200 4.61 2.79 -1.43
CA SER A 200 4.29 1.38 -1.51
C SER A 200 2.91 1.20 -2.09
N PHE A 201 2.72 0.17 -2.90
CA PHE A 201 1.41 -0.20 -3.41
C PHE A 201 1.19 -1.71 -3.24
N TRP A 202 -0.05 -2.10 -2.98
CA TRP A 202 -0.44 -3.50 -2.87
C TRP A 202 -1.90 -3.69 -3.28
N ILE A 203 -2.29 -4.94 -3.48
CA ILE A 203 -3.66 -5.31 -3.80
C ILE A 203 -4.19 -6.19 -2.67
N ARG A 204 -5.40 -5.90 -2.21
CA ARG A 204 -6.10 -6.70 -1.20
C ARG A 204 -7.44 -7.19 -1.75
N SER A 205 -7.65 -8.50 -1.67
CA SER A 205 -8.92 -9.17 -2.00
C SER A 205 -9.82 -9.30 -0.77
N GLY A 206 -11.12 -9.49 -1.02
CA GLY A 206 -12.14 -9.69 0.03
C GLY A 206 -13.20 -8.57 0.10
N PHE A 207 -13.29 -7.72 -0.93
CA PHE A 207 -14.30 -6.66 -1.04
C PHE A 207 -15.44 -7.01 -1.99
N THR A 208 -15.67 -8.30 -2.27
CA THR A 208 -16.74 -8.78 -3.15
C THR A 208 -18.12 -8.32 -2.68
N HIS A 209 -18.33 -8.22 -1.37
CA HIS A 209 -19.55 -7.73 -0.75
C HIS A 209 -19.95 -6.30 -1.16
N LEU A 210 -18.99 -5.46 -1.57
CA LEU A 210 -19.28 -4.12 -2.10
C LEU A 210 -20.09 -4.16 -3.41
N TYR A 211 -20.09 -5.30 -4.10
CA TYR A 211 -20.72 -5.52 -5.39
C TYR A 211 -21.87 -6.52 -5.34
N ASP A 212 -22.07 -7.19 -4.21
CA ASP A 212 -23.08 -8.25 -4.06
C ASP A 212 -24.38 -7.77 -3.40
N GLN A 213 -24.54 -6.45 -3.18
CA GLN A 213 -25.75 -5.88 -2.57
C GLN A 213 -27.01 -6.18 -3.40
N LEU A 214 -27.77 -7.18 -2.96
CA LEU A 214 -29.16 -7.37 -3.36
C LEU A 214 -29.98 -6.17 -2.84
N PRO A 215 -30.89 -5.60 -3.65
CA PRO A 215 -31.87 -4.67 -3.13
C PRO A 215 -32.62 -5.30 -1.94
N VAL A 216 -33.01 -4.50 -0.95
CA VAL A 216 -33.65 -4.96 0.30
C VAL A 216 -34.90 -5.83 0.06
N TRP A 217 -35.54 -5.71 -1.11
CA TRP A 217 -36.73 -6.45 -1.49
C TRP A 217 -36.46 -7.72 -2.32
N GLU A 218 -35.24 -7.97 -2.76
CA GLU A 218 -34.91 -9.06 -3.67
C GLU A 218 -34.38 -10.26 -2.89
N THR A 219 -35.13 -11.37 -2.92
CA THR A 219 -34.84 -12.56 -2.11
C THR A 219 -34.14 -13.66 -2.90
N ASP A 220 -34.16 -13.59 -4.24
CA ASP A 220 -33.57 -14.59 -5.12
C ASP A 220 -32.29 -14.05 -5.77
N LYS A 221 -31.14 -14.46 -5.21
CA LYS A 221 -29.81 -14.02 -5.67
C LYS A 221 -29.53 -14.45 -7.11
N GLU A 222 -30.06 -15.60 -7.54
CA GLU A 222 -29.75 -16.18 -8.85
C GLU A 222 -30.52 -15.50 -9.97
N ALA A 223 -31.81 -15.22 -9.75
CA ALA A 223 -32.67 -14.50 -10.70
C ALA A 223 -32.19 -13.06 -10.93
N TRP A 224 -31.79 -12.35 -9.86
CA TRP A 224 -31.33 -10.97 -9.95
C TRP A 224 -29.98 -10.82 -10.67
N ILE A 225 -29.05 -11.77 -10.49
CA ILE A 225 -27.76 -11.78 -11.21
C ILE A 225 -27.96 -11.91 -12.74
N GLU A 226 -28.98 -12.65 -13.17
CA GLU A 226 -29.32 -12.78 -14.59
C GLU A 226 -29.98 -11.51 -15.16
N GLU A 227 -30.82 -10.84 -14.38
CA GLU A 227 -31.63 -9.69 -14.83
C GLU A 227 -30.87 -8.34 -14.79
N ALA A 228 -29.87 -8.18 -13.90
CA ALA A 228 -29.13 -6.94 -13.69
C ALA A 228 -28.15 -6.52 -14.83
N LYS A 229 -28.23 -7.08 -16.04
CA LYS A 229 -27.43 -6.65 -17.20
C LYS A 229 -28.27 -5.77 -18.12
N PRO A 230 -28.12 -4.43 -18.01
CA PRO A 230 -27.16 -3.76 -18.91
C PRO A 230 -26.40 -2.57 -18.30
N HIS A 231 -26.61 -2.24 -17.02
CA HIS A 231 -25.95 -1.10 -16.38
C HIS A 231 -24.86 -1.62 -15.43
N PRO A 232 -23.57 -1.54 -15.80
CA PRO A 232 -22.51 -1.87 -14.85
C PRO A 232 -22.69 -0.96 -13.63
N ARG A 233 -22.87 -1.55 -12.46
CA ARG A 233 -22.99 -0.80 -11.20
C ARG A 233 -21.82 0.19 -11.07
N PRO A 234 -22.02 1.34 -10.42
CA PRO A 234 -20.98 2.33 -10.26
C PRO A 234 -19.76 1.68 -9.61
N ARG A 235 -18.69 1.54 -10.38
CA ARG A 235 -17.46 0.89 -9.93
C ARG A 235 -16.75 1.78 -8.95
N PHE A 236 -16.13 1.17 -7.94
CA PHE A 236 -15.13 1.85 -7.14
C PHE A 236 -13.92 2.15 -8.04
N THR A 237 -13.44 3.39 -7.99
CA THR A 237 -12.22 3.76 -8.72
C THR A 237 -11.07 2.90 -8.17
N GLY A 238 -10.32 2.24 -9.05
CA GLY A 238 -9.22 1.36 -8.62
C GLY A 238 -9.49 -0.14 -8.57
N ASP A 239 -10.75 -0.52 -8.68
CA ASP A 239 -11.09 -1.93 -8.86
C ASP A 239 -10.69 -2.39 -10.28
N ASP A 240 -10.38 -3.68 -10.41
CA ASP A 240 -10.22 -4.31 -11.72
C ASP A 240 -11.54 -4.16 -12.51
N GLU A 241 -11.44 -3.97 -13.83
CA GLU A 241 -12.61 -3.95 -14.72
C GLU A 241 -13.51 -5.19 -14.58
N ARG A 242 -12.95 -6.27 -14.02
CA ARG A 242 -13.58 -7.57 -13.80
C ARG A 242 -14.36 -7.67 -12.48
N CYS A 243 -14.29 -6.68 -11.58
CA CYS A 243 -15.04 -6.54 -10.32
C CYS A 243 -14.95 -7.76 -9.37
N LEU A 244 -13.74 -8.22 -9.07
CA LEU A 244 -13.51 -9.37 -8.19
C LEU A 244 -13.39 -8.99 -6.69
N GLY A 245 -13.60 -7.72 -6.35
CA GLY A 245 -13.36 -7.23 -5.00
C GLY A 245 -11.87 -7.12 -4.66
N GLU A 246 -11.04 -6.82 -5.67
CA GLU A 246 -9.59 -6.62 -5.56
C GLU A 246 -9.26 -5.13 -5.60
N LEU A 247 -9.10 -4.55 -4.43
CA LEU A 247 -8.81 -3.12 -4.32
C LEU A 247 -7.29 -2.91 -4.25
N SER A 248 -6.78 -1.99 -5.07
CA SER A 248 -5.40 -1.54 -4.97
C SER A 248 -5.29 -0.37 -3.99
N PHE A 249 -4.27 -0.40 -3.17
CA PHE A 249 -3.94 0.63 -2.18
C PHE A 249 -2.54 1.15 -2.46
N THR A 250 -2.33 2.43 -2.24
CA THR A 250 -1.02 3.07 -2.28
C THR A 250 -0.85 3.90 -1.03
N MET A 251 0.28 3.73 -0.35
CA MET A 251 0.68 4.54 0.80
C MET A 251 1.92 5.34 0.43
N ARG A 252 1.84 6.64 0.70
CA ARG A 252 2.93 7.61 0.52
C ARG A 252 3.27 8.21 1.86
N ASP A 253 4.54 8.18 2.20
CA ASP A 253 5.02 8.73 3.45
C ASP A 253 6.30 9.56 3.23
N ASN A 254 6.42 10.63 4.01
CA ASN A 254 7.56 11.54 4.03
C ASN A 254 8.17 11.49 5.42
N PHE A 255 9.21 10.67 5.58
CA PHE A 255 9.86 10.51 6.88
C PHE A 255 10.77 11.70 7.19
N ALA A 256 10.89 12.09 8.47
CA ALA A 256 11.88 13.09 8.88
C ALA A 256 13.32 12.59 8.63
N ALA A 257 13.58 11.32 8.97
CA ALA A 257 14.83 10.62 8.74
C ALA A 257 14.57 9.11 8.57
N GLN A 258 15.40 8.44 7.76
CA GLN A 258 15.39 6.99 7.61
C GLN A 258 16.82 6.45 7.71
N VAL A 259 17.00 5.40 8.51
CA VAL A 259 18.26 4.67 8.61
C VAL A 259 18.14 3.41 7.76
N ARG A 260 18.92 3.33 6.69
CA ARG A 260 18.97 2.15 5.81
C ARG A 260 20.22 1.35 6.12
N SER A 261 20.07 0.04 6.25
CA SER A 261 21.21 -0.88 6.41
C SER A 261 21.45 -1.64 5.12
N LYS A 262 22.71 -2.00 4.87
CA LYS A 262 23.08 -2.90 3.76
C LYS A 262 22.52 -4.32 3.94
N PHE A 263 22.36 -4.76 5.19
CA PHE A 263 21.89 -6.10 5.52
C PHE A 263 20.52 -6.03 6.20
N PRO A 264 19.63 -7.00 5.97
CA PRO A 264 18.33 -7.05 6.63
C PRO A 264 18.50 -7.23 8.15
N LEU A 265 17.55 -6.66 8.91
CA LEU A 265 17.48 -6.89 10.35
C LEU A 265 17.10 -8.35 10.64
N LYS A 266 17.42 -8.83 11.85
CA LYS A 266 17.04 -10.16 12.29
C LYS A 266 15.50 -10.23 12.45
N ASN A 267 14.89 -11.37 12.17
CA ASN A 267 13.45 -11.50 12.41
C ASN A 267 13.15 -11.48 13.91
N ILE A 268 12.10 -10.75 14.30
CA ILE A 268 11.62 -10.73 15.70
C ILE A 268 10.86 -12.03 16.00
N PHE A 269 9.99 -12.45 15.09
CA PHE A 269 9.26 -13.70 15.15
C PHE A 269 9.84 -14.68 14.13
N ASP A 270 9.90 -15.97 14.48
CA ASP A 270 10.31 -17.00 13.53
C ASP A 270 9.20 -17.23 12.49
N PHE A 271 9.59 -17.54 11.26
CA PHE A 271 8.64 -17.85 10.19
C PHE A 271 7.95 -19.20 10.38
N SER A 272 8.47 -20.06 11.27
CA SER A 272 7.86 -21.35 11.63
C SER A 272 6.76 -21.23 12.70
N ASP A 273 6.46 -20.02 13.16
CA ASP A 273 5.47 -19.81 14.21
C ASP A 273 4.04 -20.04 13.70
N ASP A 274 3.34 -21.00 14.30
CA ASP A 274 1.95 -21.34 13.95
C ASP A 274 0.98 -20.16 14.12
N ARG A 275 1.33 -19.17 14.96
CA ARG A 275 0.56 -17.93 15.12
C ARG A 275 0.44 -17.16 13.79
N LEU A 276 1.36 -17.34 12.84
CA LEU A 276 1.30 -16.69 11.52
C LEU A 276 0.11 -17.17 10.67
N ASN A 277 -0.38 -18.38 10.91
CA ASN A 277 -1.49 -18.99 10.15
C ASN A 277 -2.85 -18.83 10.83
N SER A 278 -2.87 -18.33 12.08
CA SER A 278 -4.12 -18.12 12.82
C SER A 278 -4.96 -16.99 12.21
N PRO A 279 -6.30 -17.04 12.34
CA PRO A 279 -7.18 -16.04 11.74
C PRO A 279 -6.88 -14.62 12.23
N LEU A 280 -7.03 -13.64 11.34
CA LEU A 280 -6.69 -12.25 11.63
C LEU A 280 -7.55 -11.67 12.77
N PHE A 281 -8.83 -12.03 12.78
CA PHE A 281 -9.78 -11.70 13.83
C PHE A 281 -10.17 -12.99 14.55
N PRO A 282 -10.04 -13.04 15.89
CA PRO A 282 -10.44 -14.22 16.65
C PRO A 282 -11.96 -14.42 16.58
N GLU A 283 -12.41 -15.66 16.49
CA GLU A 283 -13.84 -16.02 16.42
C GLU A 283 -14.58 -15.73 17.74
N THR A 284 -13.84 -15.64 18.84
CA THR A 284 -14.33 -15.28 20.18
C THR A 284 -13.29 -14.40 20.85
N THR A 285 -13.65 -13.16 21.17
CA THR A 285 -12.83 -12.35 22.08
C THR A 285 -13.13 -12.76 23.52
N GLU A 286 -12.12 -12.78 24.39
CA GLU A 286 -12.23 -13.16 25.80
C GLU A 286 -13.23 -12.31 26.61
N ASN A 287 -13.68 -11.18 26.04
CA ASN A 287 -14.68 -10.28 26.60
C ASN A 287 -16.11 -10.47 26.03
N GLY A 288 -16.38 -11.55 25.28
CA GLY A 288 -17.69 -11.78 24.65
C GLY A 288 -18.01 -10.83 23.48
N GLY A 289 -17.00 -10.16 22.92
CA GLY A 289 -17.11 -9.24 21.79
C GLY A 289 -17.17 -9.95 20.44
N GLU A 290 -17.89 -9.29 19.53
CA GLU A 290 -18.60 -9.77 18.35
C GLU A 290 -17.76 -10.52 17.29
N ASN A 291 -18.41 -11.50 16.67
CA ASN A 291 -17.96 -12.19 15.47
C ASN A 291 -17.95 -11.19 14.30
N LEU A 292 -16.81 -10.57 14.02
CA LEU A 292 -16.64 -9.59 12.94
C LEU A 292 -16.94 -10.24 11.59
N ASN A 293 -18.12 -9.94 11.03
CA ASN A 293 -18.55 -10.47 9.75
C ASN A 293 -17.96 -9.65 8.59
N LEU A 294 -16.75 -10.00 8.17
CA LEU A 294 -16.04 -9.36 7.06
C LEU A 294 -16.83 -9.30 5.74
N GLU A 295 -17.79 -10.21 5.54
CA GLU A 295 -18.58 -10.29 4.31
C GLU A 295 -19.77 -9.33 4.30
N ASN A 296 -20.29 -8.92 5.46
CA ASN A 296 -21.48 -8.08 5.52
C ASN A 296 -21.23 -6.71 6.17
N ASP A 297 -20.06 -6.53 6.76
CA ASP A 297 -19.76 -5.33 7.52
C ASP A 297 -19.31 -4.17 6.61
N VAL A 298 -20.20 -3.18 6.48
CA VAL A 298 -20.00 -1.95 5.71
C VAL A 298 -18.78 -1.16 6.19
N ILE A 299 -18.35 -1.38 7.43
CA ILE A 299 -17.18 -0.72 8.02
C ILE A 299 -15.93 -0.95 7.17
N PHE A 300 -15.79 -2.08 6.45
CA PHE A 300 -14.62 -2.34 5.61
C PHE A 300 -14.65 -1.61 4.24
N ASN A 301 -15.60 -0.73 3.96
CA ASN A 301 -15.59 0.05 2.73
C ASN A 301 -14.57 1.21 2.80
N PRO A 302 -13.60 1.33 1.86
CA PRO A 302 -12.65 2.45 1.83
C PRO A 302 -13.29 3.84 1.88
N ARG A 303 -14.51 4.00 1.35
CA ARG A 303 -15.23 5.29 1.39
C ARG A 303 -15.73 5.67 2.78
N VAL A 304 -15.98 4.70 3.68
CA VAL A 304 -16.34 4.97 5.08
C VAL A 304 -15.18 5.68 5.78
N PHE A 305 -13.95 5.28 5.45
CA PHE A 305 -12.74 5.96 5.87
C PHE A 305 -12.34 7.09 4.94
N ASN A 306 -13.27 7.70 4.18
CA ASN A 306 -13.02 8.82 3.27
C ASN A 306 -11.70 8.71 2.47
N LEU A 307 -11.33 7.49 2.05
CA LEU A 307 -10.18 7.30 1.19
C LEU A 307 -10.54 7.82 -0.19
N HIS A 308 -9.58 8.44 -0.86
CA HIS A 308 -9.76 8.94 -2.21
C HIS A 308 -8.87 8.18 -3.18
N PRO A 309 -9.30 8.00 -4.44
CA PRO A 309 -8.43 7.44 -5.46
C PRO A 309 -7.27 8.39 -5.74
N GLU A 310 -6.07 7.83 -5.78
CA GLU A 310 -4.84 8.58 -6.04
C GLU A 310 -4.84 9.06 -7.50
N MET A 311 -4.77 10.38 -7.67
CA MET A 311 -4.73 11.01 -8.99
C MET A 311 -3.31 11.25 -9.46
N ASP A 312 -2.37 11.43 -8.52
CA ASP A 312 -0.99 11.76 -8.85
C ASP A 312 -0.21 10.53 -9.32
N ILE A 313 0.75 10.77 -10.20
CA ILE A 313 1.67 9.74 -10.68
C ILE A 313 2.56 9.29 -9.52
N LEU A 314 2.85 7.99 -9.46
CA LEU A 314 3.73 7.39 -8.46
C LEU A 314 5.09 8.09 -8.40
N TRP A 315 5.56 8.41 -7.19
CA TRP A 315 6.82 9.11 -6.93
C TRP A 315 8.05 8.32 -7.38
N GLN A 316 8.02 6.99 -7.24
CA GLN A 316 9.20 6.14 -7.45
C GLN A 316 9.03 5.15 -8.62
N CYS A 317 8.07 5.40 -9.50
CA CYS A 317 7.93 4.57 -10.69
C CYS A 317 9.10 4.78 -11.66
N PRO A 318 9.75 3.71 -12.12
CA PRO A 318 10.88 3.80 -13.03
C PRO A 318 10.59 4.61 -14.31
N GLY A 319 11.28 5.74 -14.48
CA GLY A 319 10.99 6.72 -15.54
C GLY A 319 10.59 8.10 -15.02
N TYR A 320 10.35 8.21 -13.72
CA TYR A 320 10.25 9.45 -12.95
C TYR A 320 11.42 9.54 -11.96
N GLU A 321 11.80 10.76 -11.57
CA GLU A 321 13.08 11.10 -10.94
C GLU A 321 13.55 10.07 -9.89
N TYR A 322 14.78 9.56 -10.08
CA TYR A 322 15.45 8.79 -9.04
C TYR A 322 15.77 9.74 -7.89
N ASP A 323 14.89 9.85 -6.91
CA ASP A 323 15.22 10.51 -5.65
C ASP A 323 16.05 9.56 -4.79
N SER A 324 17.25 9.25 -5.30
CA SER A 324 18.31 8.60 -4.55
C SER A 324 19.44 9.61 -4.35
N GLY A 325 19.15 10.62 -3.54
CA GLY A 325 20.15 11.43 -2.85
C GLY A 325 21.02 10.57 -1.96
#